data_AF-A0A7S1VVQ9-F1
#
_entry.id   AF-A0A7S1VVQ9-F1
#
_cell.length_a   1.000
_cell.length_b   1.000
_cell.length_c   1.000
_cell.angle_alpha   90.00
_cell.angle_beta   90.00
_cell.angle_gamma   90.00
#
_symmetry.space_group_name_H-M   'P 1'
#
loop_
_entity.id
_entity.type
_entity.pdbx_description
1 polymer ?
#
loop_
_entity_poly.entity_id
_entity_poly.type
_entity_poly.pdbx_seq_one_letter_code
_entity_poly.pdbx_strand_id
1 'polypeptide(L)'
;RGSNLYCSAVAFIMKPVVTVISSFVKDLVEYFPPGIVVFVATGFIADGAFLKEFRHEFVGSLLMIAFTFSAGKWIGKESVNVAWVSHFLGVIAADYFGGGPHVNPAVTLSMWSLGKCSYTEGYVRVAAQLGGGLVAFPIFHAISVALDWEPFGGPEFNMDDDEEHAVEAFMSEFCATFLLMILIYLVNWVLNFGTFHYWIKQSLTALGIRALIEIFPTAGPAMNPMLATAWATFGTGNSQFPEDMDHYIVYWLAPGLAAVLASLCWALYDGGPFFGFTLPIGPFKKKPAPVEKDDKKKTS
;
A
#
# COMPACT_ATOMS: atom_id res chain seq x y z
N ARG A 1 -23.55 -21.39 -53.83
CA ARG A 1 -22.09 -21.52 -54.14
C ARG A 1 -21.28 -20.25 -53.83
N GLY A 2 -21.85 -19.04 -53.88
CA GLY A 2 -21.11 -17.81 -53.55
C GLY A 2 -20.81 -17.59 -52.05
N SER A 3 -21.68 -18.02 -51.14
CA SER A 3 -21.53 -17.78 -49.69
C SER A 3 -20.31 -18.46 -49.05
N ASN A 4 -19.90 -19.64 -49.53
CA ASN A 4 -18.74 -20.38 -48.99
C ASN A 4 -17.40 -19.73 -49.38
N LEU A 5 -17.33 -19.03 -50.50
CA LEU A 5 -16.09 -18.38 -50.93
C LEU A 5 -15.76 -17.15 -50.07
N TYR A 6 -16.78 -16.36 -49.72
CA TYR A 6 -16.63 -15.18 -48.86
C TYR A 6 -16.23 -15.59 -47.43
N CYS A 7 -16.82 -16.64 -46.86
CA CYS A 7 -16.40 -17.16 -45.56
C CYS A 7 -14.94 -17.65 -45.56
N SER A 8 -14.48 -18.31 -46.62
CA SER A 8 -13.07 -18.75 -46.73
C SER A 8 -12.09 -17.59 -46.85
N ALA A 9 -12.43 -16.55 -47.61
CA ALA A 9 -11.56 -15.38 -47.76
C ALA A 9 -11.45 -14.57 -46.46
N VAL A 10 -12.57 -14.38 -45.74
CA VAL A 10 -12.57 -13.71 -44.44
C VAL A 10 -11.79 -14.53 -43.40
N ALA A 11 -11.97 -15.85 -43.36
CA ALA A 11 -11.21 -16.71 -42.46
C ALA A 11 -9.70 -16.69 -42.73
N PHE A 12 -9.29 -16.62 -44.01
CA PHE A 12 -7.88 -16.55 -44.40
C PHE A 12 -7.20 -15.26 -43.92
N ILE A 13 -7.91 -14.12 -43.96
CA ILE A 13 -7.40 -12.81 -43.51
C ILE A 13 -7.48 -12.67 -41.99
N MET A 14 -8.57 -13.15 -41.38
CA MET A 14 -8.80 -12.99 -39.94
C MET A 14 -7.97 -13.94 -39.09
N LYS A 15 -7.65 -15.15 -39.57
CA LYS A 15 -6.95 -16.15 -38.77
C LYS A 15 -5.57 -15.68 -38.28
N PRO A 16 -4.68 -15.09 -39.11
CA PRO A 16 -3.41 -14.54 -38.63
C PRO A 16 -3.60 -13.42 -37.60
N VAL A 17 -4.56 -12.51 -37.84
CA VAL A 17 -4.85 -11.39 -36.93
C VAL A 17 -5.36 -11.90 -35.57
N VAL A 18 -6.31 -12.84 -35.58
CA VAL A 18 -6.84 -13.46 -34.37
C VAL A 18 -5.76 -14.25 -33.64
N THR A 19 -4.85 -14.94 -34.36
CA THR A 19 -3.71 -15.63 -33.73
C THR A 19 -2.75 -14.65 -33.08
N VAL A 20 -2.37 -13.56 -33.74
CA VAL A 20 -1.48 -12.54 -33.15
C VAL A 20 -2.11 -11.87 -31.94
N ILE A 21 -3.39 -11.48 -32.02
CA ILE A 21 -4.12 -10.90 -30.90
C ILE A 21 -4.26 -11.93 -29.77
N SER A 22 -4.57 -13.18 -30.08
CA SER A 22 -4.69 -14.23 -29.06
C SER A 22 -3.35 -14.54 -28.38
N SER A 23 -2.24 -14.56 -29.11
CA SER A 23 -0.91 -14.74 -28.54
C SER A 23 -0.55 -13.56 -27.66
N PHE A 24 -0.70 -12.33 -28.18
CA PHE A 24 -0.48 -11.12 -27.39
C PHE A 24 -1.32 -11.09 -26.11
N VAL A 25 -2.62 -11.42 -26.19
CA VAL A 25 -3.50 -11.47 -25.01
C VAL A 25 -3.08 -12.60 -24.06
N LYS A 26 -2.63 -13.75 -24.55
CA LYS A 26 -2.13 -14.85 -23.69
C LYS A 26 -0.86 -14.45 -22.95
N ASP A 27 0.12 -13.91 -23.69
CA ASP A 27 1.38 -13.43 -23.12
C ASP A 27 1.09 -12.30 -22.10
N LEU A 28 0.17 -11.40 -22.44
CA LEU A 28 -0.23 -10.29 -21.58
C LEU A 28 -1.01 -10.77 -20.33
N VAL A 29 -1.86 -11.80 -20.46
CA VAL A 29 -2.58 -12.41 -19.33
C VAL A 29 -1.63 -13.16 -18.40
N GLU A 30 -0.55 -13.75 -18.92
CA GLU A 30 0.52 -14.34 -18.10
C GLU A 30 1.19 -13.29 -17.19
N TYR A 31 1.25 -12.03 -17.64
CA TYR A 31 1.76 -10.90 -16.85
C TYR A 31 0.67 -10.13 -16.07
N PHE A 32 -0.61 -10.45 -16.25
CA PHE A 32 -1.71 -9.80 -15.54
C PHE A 32 -2.25 -10.72 -14.44
N PRO A 33 -1.82 -10.52 -13.18
CA PRO A 33 -2.29 -11.35 -12.08
C PRO A 33 -3.82 -11.27 -11.92
N PRO A 34 -4.42 -12.33 -11.36
CA PRO A 34 -5.87 -12.37 -11.15
C PRO A 34 -6.35 -11.14 -10.36
N GLY A 35 -7.49 -10.59 -10.77
CA GLY A 35 -8.13 -9.48 -10.07
C GLY A 35 -7.71 -8.07 -10.48
N ILE A 36 -6.69 -7.88 -11.33
CA ILE A 36 -6.27 -6.54 -11.77
C ILE A 36 -7.39 -5.75 -12.47
N VAL A 37 -8.19 -6.41 -13.29
CA VAL A 37 -9.37 -5.80 -13.94
C VAL A 37 -10.39 -5.36 -12.90
N VAL A 38 -10.57 -6.16 -11.83
CA VAL A 38 -11.47 -5.81 -10.72
C VAL A 38 -10.94 -4.59 -10.00
N PHE A 39 -9.64 -4.54 -9.69
CA PHE A 39 -9.03 -3.37 -9.04
C PHE A 39 -9.11 -2.11 -9.91
N VAL A 40 -8.88 -2.19 -11.23
CA VAL A 40 -9.06 -1.03 -12.12
C VAL A 40 -10.52 -0.59 -12.19
N ALA A 41 -11.46 -1.54 -12.23
CA ALA A 41 -12.89 -1.23 -12.25
C ALA A 41 -13.36 -0.49 -10.99
N THR A 42 -12.75 -0.73 -9.82
CA THR A 42 -13.13 -0.03 -8.58
C THR A 42 -12.88 1.48 -8.65
N GLY A 43 -11.92 1.93 -9.47
CA GLY A 43 -11.66 3.36 -9.69
C GLY A 43 -12.87 4.11 -10.26
N PHE A 44 -13.80 3.41 -10.92
CA PHE A 44 -15.01 3.97 -11.52
C PHE A 44 -16.26 3.87 -10.62
N ILE A 45 -16.11 3.39 -9.38
CA ILE A 45 -17.21 3.39 -8.40
C ILE A 45 -17.70 4.82 -8.14
N ALA A 46 -19.01 4.96 -7.92
CA ALA A 46 -19.68 6.25 -7.71
C ALA A 46 -19.35 7.24 -8.85
N ASP A 47 -19.48 6.76 -10.09
CA ASP A 47 -19.22 7.53 -11.31
C ASP A 47 -17.81 8.15 -11.36
N GLY A 48 -16.84 7.49 -10.73
CA GLY A 48 -15.44 7.94 -10.68
C GLY A 48 -15.17 9.07 -9.70
N ALA A 49 -16.05 9.29 -8.71
CA ALA A 49 -15.87 10.32 -7.68
C ALA A 49 -14.53 10.20 -6.92
N PHE A 50 -13.95 9.00 -6.87
CA PHE A 50 -12.69 8.68 -6.17
C PHE A 50 -11.50 8.39 -7.11
N LEU A 51 -11.59 8.77 -8.40
CA LEU A 51 -10.52 8.52 -9.38
C LEU A 51 -9.19 9.19 -9.01
N LYS A 52 -9.26 10.34 -8.32
CA LYS A 52 -8.06 11.05 -7.87
C LYS A 52 -7.33 10.22 -6.82
N GLU A 53 -8.05 9.75 -5.80
CA GLU A 53 -7.53 8.92 -4.73
C GLU A 53 -7.02 7.59 -5.29
N PHE A 54 -7.77 6.97 -6.20
CA PHE A 54 -7.33 5.78 -6.93
C PHE A 54 -5.97 6.00 -7.59
N ARG A 55 -5.82 7.06 -8.39
CA ARG A 55 -4.56 7.36 -9.09
C ARG A 55 -3.41 7.58 -8.11
N HIS A 56 -3.67 8.31 -7.03
CA HIS A 56 -2.65 8.65 -6.04
C HIS A 56 -2.10 7.38 -5.38
N GLU A 57 -2.99 6.50 -4.94
CA GLU A 57 -2.62 5.23 -4.32
C GLU A 57 -1.94 4.27 -5.29
N PHE A 58 -2.48 4.13 -6.51
CA PHE A 58 -1.92 3.25 -7.53
C PHE A 58 -0.48 3.64 -7.92
N VAL A 59 -0.27 4.93 -8.23
CA VAL A 59 1.07 5.45 -8.58
C VAL A 59 1.99 5.42 -7.37
N GLY A 60 1.50 5.79 -6.18
CA GLY A 60 2.26 5.71 -4.94
C GLY A 60 2.77 4.31 -4.65
N SER A 61 1.92 3.29 -4.76
CA SER A 61 2.30 1.89 -4.55
C SER A 61 3.33 1.40 -5.57
N LEU A 62 3.19 1.81 -6.84
CA LEU A 62 4.17 1.50 -7.89
C LEU A 62 5.54 2.10 -7.57
N LEU A 63 5.60 3.40 -7.25
CA LEU A 63 6.83 4.10 -6.93
C LEU A 63 7.47 3.57 -5.64
N MET A 64 6.66 3.27 -4.63
CA MET A 64 7.14 2.66 -3.40
C MET A 64 7.89 1.36 -3.72
N ILE A 65 7.25 0.41 -4.42
CA ILE A 65 7.90 -0.87 -4.76
C ILE A 65 9.16 -0.69 -5.60
N ALA A 66 9.11 0.22 -6.59
CA ALA A 66 10.25 0.57 -7.42
C ALA A 66 11.48 0.95 -6.57
N PHE A 67 11.31 1.87 -5.62
CA PHE A 67 12.43 2.42 -4.89
C PHE A 67 12.78 1.68 -3.61
N THR A 68 11.81 1.00 -2.97
CA THR A 68 12.06 0.31 -1.69
C THR A 68 12.52 -1.13 -1.85
N PHE A 69 12.03 -1.87 -2.85
CA PHE A 69 12.39 -3.28 -3.06
C PHE A 69 13.42 -3.49 -4.17
N SER A 70 13.25 -2.82 -5.31
CA SER A 70 14.13 -3.08 -6.47
C SER A 70 15.51 -2.40 -6.34
N ALA A 71 15.54 -1.13 -5.93
CA ALA A 71 16.79 -0.37 -5.82
C ALA A 71 17.74 -0.92 -4.74
N GLY A 72 17.21 -1.37 -3.60
CA GLY A 72 18.02 -1.94 -2.51
C GLY A 72 18.73 -3.24 -2.91
N LYS A 73 18.09 -4.05 -3.76
CA LYS A 73 18.66 -5.33 -4.23
C LYS A 73 19.67 -5.12 -5.37
N TRP A 74 19.38 -4.24 -6.33
CA TRP A 74 20.20 -4.11 -7.54
C TRP A 74 21.39 -3.15 -7.42
N ILE A 75 21.30 -2.12 -6.56
CA ILE A 75 22.33 -1.07 -6.48
C ILE A 75 23.30 -1.31 -5.32
N GLY A 76 22.82 -1.86 -4.20
CA GLY A 76 23.61 -1.95 -2.98
C GLY A 76 23.40 -3.23 -2.22
N LYS A 77 23.49 -4.37 -2.91
CA LYS A 77 23.36 -5.72 -2.36
C LYS A 77 24.07 -5.84 -1.00
N GLU A 78 23.35 -6.30 0.03
CA GLU A 78 23.78 -6.41 1.43
C GLU A 78 24.25 -5.11 2.13
N SER A 79 24.16 -3.95 1.48
CA SER A 79 24.53 -2.68 2.09
C SER A 79 23.34 -2.08 2.83
N VAL A 80 23.43 -2.14 4.17
CA VAL A 80 22.48 -1.46 5.07
C VAL A 80 22.35 0.02 4.68
N ASN A 81 23.46 0.71 4.40
CA ASN A 81 23.43 2.12 4.02
C ASN A 81 22.62 2.38 2.73
N VAL A 82 22.78 1.53 1.71
CA VAL A 82 22.02 1.68 0.45
C VAL A 82 20.55 1.31 0.67
N ALA A 83 20.24 0.31 1.50
CA ALA A 83 18.87 -0.02 1.88
C ALA A 83 18.17 1.16 2.60
N TRP A 84 18.87 1.82 3.53
CA TRP A 84 18.37 3.03 4.19
C TRP A 84 18.14 4.18 3.22
N VAL A 85 19.10 4.47 2.34
CA VAL A 85 18.99 5.58 1.38
C VAL A 85 17.90 5.32 0.33
N SER A 86 17.84 4.11 -0.23
CA SER A 86 16.83 3.74 -1.23
C SER A 86 15.42 3.77 -0.64
N HIS A 87 15.23 3.21 0.56
CA HIS A 87 13.95 3.30 1.27
C HIS A 87 13.57 4.75 1.56
N PHE A 88 14.51 5.54 2.07
CA PHE A 88 14.29 6.95 2.39
C PHE A 88 13.80 7.75 1.18
N LEU A 89 14.51 7.63 0.05
CA LEU A 89 14.14 8.30 -1.19
C LEU A 89 12.83 7.75 -1.76
N GLY A 90 12.60 6.44 -1.64
CA GLY A 90 11.41 5.78 -2.14
C GLY A 90 10.12 6.22 -1.45
N VAL A 91 10.12 6.29 -0.12
CA VAL A 91 8.97 6.79 0.65
C VAL A 91 8.65 8.24 0.27
N ILE A 92 9.67 9.10 0.18
CA ILE A 92 9.47 10.50 -0.18
C ILE A 92 8.97 10.65 -1.63
N ALA A 93 9.51 9.87 -2.57
CA ALA A 93 9.07 9.88 -3.96
C ALA A 93 7.64 9.38 -4.11
N ALA A 94 7.28 8.28 -3.44
CA ALA A 94 5.92 7.75 -3.43
C ALA A 94 4.91 8.76 -2.87
N ASP A 95 5.24 9.43 -1.75
CA ASP A 95 4.36 10.46 -1.18
C ASP A 95 4.26 11.69 -2.10
N TYR A 96 5.39 12.20 -2.59
CA TYR A 96 5.43 13.45 -3.36
C TYR A 96 4.77 13.32 -4.73
N PHE A 97 5.16 12.30 -5.51
CA PHE A 97 4.66 12.10 -6.87
C PHE A 97 3.31 11.39 -6.89
N GLY A 98 3.02 10.57 -5.88
CA GLY A 98 1.70 9.99 -5.69
C GLY A 98 0.67 11.01 -5.21
N GLY A 99 1.07 12.16 -4.67
CA GLY A 99 0.13 13.20 -4.20
C GLY A 99 -0.43 12.94 -2.80
N GLY A 100 0.42 12.48 -1.88
CA GLY A 100 0.09 12.13 -0.49
C GLY A 100 -0.75 10.87 -0.30
N PRO A 101 -0.48 9.74 -0.99
CA PRO A 101 -1.19 8.48 -0.82
C PRO A 101 -0.89 7.82 0.54
N HIS A 102 -1.77 6.92 0.96
CA HIS A 102 -1.53 6.06 2.12
C HIS A 102 -0.57 4.90 1.79
N VAL A 103 -0.62 4.39 0.54
CA VAL A 103 0.12 3.25 -0.03
C VAL A 103 0.09 1.96 0.79
N ASN A 104 -0.83 1.87 1.75
CA ASN A 104 -0.90 0.82 2.75
C ASN A 104 -2.35 0.61 3.23
N PRO A 105 -2.91 -0.61 3.08
CA PRO A 105 -4.27 -0.89 3.51
C PRO A 105 -4.50 -0.71 5.01
N ALA A 106 -3.51 -0.99 5.86
CA ALA A 106 -3.60 -0.79 7.31
C ALA A 106 -3.66 0.69 7.67
N VAL A 107 -2.88 1.55 6.99
CA VAL A 107 -2.97 3.01 7.13
C VAL A 107 -4.36 3.50 6.71
N THR A 108 -4.89 2.96 5.61
CA THR A 108 -6.23 3.33 5.11
C THR A 108 -7.33 2.92 6.09
N LEU A 109 -7.24 1.73 6.68
CA LEU A 109 -8.14 1.28 7.73
C LEU A 109 -8.08 2.18 8.97
N SER A 110 -6.88 2.61 9.37
CA SER A 110 -6.70 3.59 10.45
C SER A 110 -7.37 4.93 10.12
N MET A 111 -7.12 5.48 8.93
CA MET A 111 -7.72 6.74 8.50
C MET A 111 -9.25 6.66 8.44
N TRP A 112 -9.80 5.56 7.95
CA TRP A 112 -11.25 5.32 7.97
C TRP A 112 -11.78 5.21 9.40
N SER A 113 -11.09 4.47 10.28
CA SER A 113 -11.46 4.33 11.70
C SER A 113 -11.54 5.68 12.40
N LEU A 114 -10.66 6.63 12.04
CA LEU A 114 -10.62 7.99 12.58
C LEU A 114 -11.51 8.99 11.84
N GLY A 115 -12.34 8.52 10.90
CA GLY A 115 -13.24 9.36 10.09
C GLY A 115 -12.51 10.33 9.15
N LYS A 116 -11.27 10.03 8.77
CA LYS A 116 -10.45 10.86 7.85
C LYS A 116 -10.73 10.56 6.39
N CYS A 117 -11.27 9.38 6.08
CA CYS A 117 -11.82 9.05 4.77
C CYS A 117 -13.15 8.31 4.95
N SER A 118 -13.98 8.32 3.91
CA SER A 118 -15.22 7.53 3.89
C SER A 118 -14.93 6.05 3.68
N TYR A 119 -15.90 5.17 3.96
CA TYR A 119 -15.76 3.74 3.68
C TYR A 119 -15.50 3.47 2.19
N THR A 120 -16.27 4.12 1.30
CA THR A 120 -16.11 3.96 -0.16
C THR A 120 -14.76 4.46 -0.64
N GLU A 121 -14.31 5.61 -0.14
CA GLU A 121 -12.96 6.11 -0.43
C GLU A 121 -11.89 5.13 0.06
N GLY A 122 -12.01 4.64 1.28
CA GLY A 122 -11.10 3.65 1.86
C GLY A 122 -11.02 2.38 1.01
N TYR A 123 -12.16 1.86 0.57
CA TYR A 123 -12.24 0.72 -0.34
C TYR A 123 -11.50 0.97 -1.67
N VAL A 124 -11.78 2.11 -2.31
CA VAL A 124 -11.12 2.48 -3.59
C VAL A 124 -9.61 2.62 -3.40
N ARG A 125 -9.16 3.20 -2.29
CA ARG A 125 -7.74 3.33 -1.97
C ARG A 125 -7.06 1.97 -1.79
N VAL A 126 -7.66 1.06 -1.03
CA VAL A 126 -7.11 -0.31 -0.83
C VAL A 126 -7.05 -1.07 -2.14
N ALA A 127 -8.09 -0.98 -2.98
CA ALA A 127 -8.11 -1.59 -4.30
C ALA A 127 -7.01 -1.02 -5.22
N ALA A 128 -6.82 0.29 -5.20
CA ALA A 128 -5.75 0.95 -5.96
C ALA A 128 -4.36 0.55 -5.49
N GLN A 129 -4.15 0.41 -4.18
CA GLN A 129 -2.90 -0.07 -3.59
C GLN A 129 -2.59 -1.48 -4.10
N LEU A 130 -3.54 -2.41 -3.97
CA LEU A 130 -3.40 -3.79 -4.46
C LEU A 130 -3.15 -3.83 -5.96
N GLY A 131 -3.90 -3.06 -6.75
CA GLY A 131 -3.68 -2.93 -8.19
C GLY A 131 -2.28 -2.42 -8.53
N GLY A 132 -1.80 -1.39 -7.81
CA GLY A 132 -0.45 -0.86 -8.00
C GLY A 132 0.64 -1.88 -7.67
N GLY A 133 0.48 -2.63 -6.57
CA GLY A 133 1.40 -3.71 -6.20
C GLY A 133 1.44 -4.85 -7.21
N LEU A 134 0.25 -5.31 -7.62
CA LEU A 134 0.08 -6.36 -8.62
C LEU A 134 0.56 -5.96 -10.02
N VAL A 135 0.75 -4.67 -10.29
CA VAL A 135 1.45 -4.20 -11.51
C VAL A 135 2.95 -4.08 -11.29
N ALA A 136 3.36 -3.51 -10.16
CA ALA A 136 4.76 -3.19 -9.91
C ALA A 136 5.63 -4.45 -9.82
N PHE A 137 5.23 -5.45 -9.03
CA PHE A 137 6.02 -6.67 -8.85
C PHE A 137 6.31 -7.39 -10.19
N PRO A 138 5.31 -7.68 -11.05
CA PRO A 138 5.58 -8.24 -12.37
C PRO A 138 6.48 -7.40 -13.27
N ILE A 139 6.26 -6.08 -13.30
CA ILE A 139 7.06 -5.18 -14.15
C ILE A 139 8.52 -5.20 -13.71
N PHE A 140 8.80 -5.04 -12.42
CA PHE A 140 10.18 -5.04 -11.94
C PHE A 140 10.84 -6.41 -12.08
N HIS A 141 10.07 -7.49 -12.06
CA HIS A 141 10.60 -8.83 -12.31
C HIS A 141 10.98 -9.01 -13.77
N ALA A 142 10.09 -8.63 -14.69
CA ALA A 142 10.38 -8.62 -16.12
C ALA A 142 11.63 -7.77 -16.44
N ILE A 143 11.79 -6.62 -15.76
CA ILE A 143 13.00 -5.79 -15.87
C ILE A 143 14.24 -6.54 -15.38
N SER A 144 14.20 -7.19 -14.21
CA SER A 144 15.36 -7.97 -13.74
C SER A 144 15.74 -9.08 -14.71
N VAL A 145 14.76 -9.82 -15.24
CA VAL A 145 15.00 -10.90 -16.22
C VAL A 145 15.59 -10.33 -17.51
N ALA A 146 15.03 -9.24 -18.03
CA ALA A 146 15.48 -8.62 -19.28
C ALA A 146 16.90 -8.03 -19.19
N LEU A 147 17.33 -7.63 -17.99
CA LEU A 147 18.64 -7.02 -17.75
C LEU A 147 19.67 -8.00 -17.15
N ASP A 148 19.30 -9.28 -16.99
CA ASP A 148 20.12 -10.31 -16.31
C ASP A 148 20.55 -9.87 -14.90
N TRP A 149 19.63 -9.24 -14.17
CA TRP A 149 19.80 -8.81 -12.79
C TRP A 149 19.26 -9.86 -11.83
N GLU A 150 19.77 -9.81 -10.59
CA GLU A 150 19.31 -10.71 -9.54
C GLU A 150 17.81 -10.50 -9.25
N PRO A 151 17.03 -11.59 -9.10
CA PRO A 151 15.63 -11.50 -8.72
C PRO A 151 15.49 -10.75 -7.40
N PHE A 152 14.67 -9.70 -7.38
CA PHE A 152 14.40 -8.97 -6.14
C PHE A 152 13.46 -9.79 -5.23
N GLY A 153 13.57 -9.60 -3.91
CA GLY A 153 12.75 -10.31 -2.92
C GLY A 153 11.58 -9.45 -2.43
N GLY A 154 10.72 -10.03 -1.59
CA GLY A 154 9.64 -9.30 -0.91
C GLY A 154 9.38 -9.86 0.49
N PRO A 155 8.29 -9.42 1.14
CA PRO A 155 7.94 -9.87 2.48
C PRO A 155 7.54 -11.34 2.48
N GLU A 156 8.26 -12.16 3.24
CA GLU A 156 7.99 -13.57 3.47
C GLU A 156 8.36 -13.92 4.91
N PHE A 157 7.63 -14.86 5.49
CA PHE A 157 8.07 -15.60 6.68
C PHE A 157 8.13 -17.08 6.32
N ASN A 158 9.13 -17.78 6.85
CA ASN A 158 9.28 -19.21 6.61
C ASN A 158 8.17 -19.97 7.34
N MET A 159 7.37 -20.73 6.60
CA MET A 159 6.33 -21.60 7.15
C MET A 159 6.80 -23.05 7.35
N ASP A 160 7.97 -23.40 6.82
CA ASP A 160 8.36 -24.80 6.67
C ASP A 160 8.89 -25.45 7.97
N ASP A 161 9.14 -24.71 9.05
CA ASP A 161 9.93 -25.25 10.18
C ASP A 161 9.31 -25.24 11.59
N ASP A 162 8.18 -24.57 11.90
CA ASP A 162 7.41 -24.76 13.16
C ASP A 162 6.20 -23.79 13.25
N GLU A 163 5.08 -24.21 13.86
CA GLU A 163 3.88 -23.36 14.11
C GLU A 163 4.20 -22.07 14.90
N GLU A 164 5.31 -22.06 15.66
CA GLU A 164 5.77 -20.88 16.41
C GLU A 164 6.12 -19.69 15.51
N HIS A 165 6.55 -19.95 14.25
CA HIS A 165 6.96 -18.89 13.33
C HIS A 165 5.81 -17.99 12.88
N ALA A 166 4.59 -18.53 12.71
CA ALA A 166 3.42 -17.72 12.34
C ALA A 166 3.01 -16.79 13.48
N VAL A 167 3.08 -17.24 14.73
CA VAL A 167 2.77 -16.42 15.91
C VAL A 167 3.79 -15.31 16.09
N GLU A 168 5.08 -15.62 15.95
CA GLU A 168 6.15 -14.61 15.99
C GLU A 168 6.01 -13.58 14.87
N ALA A 169 5.73 -14.03 13.64
CA ALA A 169 5.49 -13.15 12.50
C ALA A 169 4.26 -12.26 12.72
N PHE A 170 3.16 -12.82 13.25
CA PHE A 170 1.97 -12.05 13.64
C PHE A 170 2.31 -10.96 14.67
N MET A 171 3.04 -11.31 15.73
CA MET A 171 3.41 -10.34 16.77
C MET A 171 4.35 -9.26 16.24
N SER A 172 5.26 -9.62 15.34
CA SER A 172 6.16 -8.70 14.66
C SER A 172 5.39 -7.70 13.81
N GLU A 173 4.51 -8.17 12.92
CA GLU A 173 3.65 -7.34 12.06
C GLU A 173 2.70 -6.45 12.87
N PHE A 174 2.10 -7.00 13.93
CA PHE A 174 1.21 -6.26 14.82
C PHE A 174 1.94 -5.10 15.51
N CYS A 175 3.07 -5.39 16.17
CA CYS A 175 3.83 -4.37 16.91
C CYS A 175 4.38 -3.30 15.98
N ALA A 176 4.95 -3.72 14.85
CA ALA A 176 5.52 -2.82 13.86
C ALA A 176 4.44 -1.91 13.25
N THR A 177 3.28 -2.45 12.88
CA THR A 177 2.16 -1.66 12.34
C THR A 177 1.54 -0.74 13.39
N PHE A 178 1.43 -1.18 14.65
CA PHE A 178 0.93 -0.35 15.74
C PHE A 178 1.82 0.89 15.91
N LEU A 179 3.14 0.67 16.00
CA LEU A 179 4.12 1.76 16.11
C LEU A 179 4.17 2.63 14.85
N LEU A 180 3.96 2.05 13.67
CA LEU A 180 3.82 2.80 12.41
C LEU A 180 2.65 3.80 12.48
N MET A 181 1.48 3.37 12.97
CA MET A 181 0.34 4.28 13.14
C MET A 181 0.67 5.39 14.15
N ILE A 182 1.28 5.05 15.29
CA ILE A 182 1.70 6.06 16.28
C ILE A 182 2.69 7.05 15.66
N LEU A 183 3.69 6.58 14.90
CA LEU A 183 4.63 7.42 14.17
C LEU A 183 3.90 8.37 13.22
N ILE A 184 2.95 7.86 12.42
CA ILE A 184 2.15 8.66 11.50
C ILE A 184 1.41 9.75 12.27
N TYR A 185 0.74 9.42 13.38
CA TYR A 185 0.00 10.40 14.17
C TYR A 185 0.91 11.45 14.81
N LEU A 186 2.06 11.03 15.36
CA LEU A 186 3.04 11.95 15.95
C LEU A 186 3.55 12.95 14.93
N VAL A 187 4.02 12.45 13.78
CA VAL A 187 4.64 13.28 12.74
C VAL A 187 3.60 14.17 12.04
N ASN A 188 2.38 13.68 11.82
CA ASN A 188 1.34 14.45 11.14
C ASN A 188 0.58 15.41 12.06
N TRP A 189 0.29 15.01 13.30
CA TRP A 189 -0.71 15.71 14.14
C TRP A 189 -0.15 16.27 15.45
N VAL A 190 0.87 15.64 16.06
CA VAL A 190 1.48 16.18 17.29
C VAL A 190 2.55 17.21 16.96
N LEU A 191 3.54 16.82 16.17
CA LEU A 191 4.63 17.71 15.76
C LEU A 191 4.13 18.75 14.76
N ASN A 192 3.21 18.34 13.87
CA ASN A 192 2.50 19.16 12.90
C ASN A 192 3.40 20.26 12.31
N PHE A 193 4.41 19.84 11.55
CA PHE A 193 5.41 20.73 10.96
C PHE A 193 4.86 21.76 9.96
N GLY A 194 3.54 21.76 9.72
CA GLY A 194 2.86 22.64 8.77
C GLY A 194 3.21 22.31 7.32
N THR A 195 2.65 23.08 6.39
CA THR A 195 2.84 22.87 4.95
C THR A 195 4.26 23.21 4.46
N PHE A 196 4.97 24.10 5.17
CA PHE A 196 6.29 24.60 4.75
C PHE A 196 7.45 23.61 5.00
N HIS A 197 7.25 22.61 5.85
CA HIS A 197 8.31 21.69 6.27
C HIS A 197 8.04 20.25 5.84
N TYR A 198 7.48 20.09 4.64
CA TYR A 198 7.20 18.79 4.03
C TYR A 198 8.40 17.83 4.10
N TRP A 199 9.60 18.32 3.74
CA TRP A 199 10.81 17.52 3.71
C TRP A 199 11.21 17.01 5.10
N ILE A 200 11.02 17.80 6.16
CA ILE A 200 11.31 17.36 7.53
C ILE A 200 10.34 16.25 7.92
N LYS A 201 9.04 16.49 7.71
CA LYS A 201 7.97 15.53 7.99
C LYS A 201 8.23 14.20 7.30
N GLN A 202 8.39 14.20 5.97
CA GLN A 202 8.54 12.96 5.21
C GLN A 202 9.88 12.26 5.45
N SER A 203 10.95 13.01 5.74
CA SER A 203 12.22 12.42 6.15
C SER A 203 12.08 11.63 7.46
N LEU A 204 11.39 12.21 8.45
CA LEU A 204 11.15 11.53 9.73
C LEU A 204 10.24 10.32 9.57
N THR A 205 9.19 10.43 8.74
CA THR A 205 8.33 9.29 8.41
C THR A 205 9.14 8.15 7.76
N ALA A 206 9.97 8.46 6.75
CA ALA A 206 10.77 7.45 6.06
C ALA A 206 11.82 6.79 6.97
N LEU A 207 12.50 7.58 7.81
CA LEU A 207 13.45 7.04 8.80
C LEU A 207 12.75 6.14 9.83
N GLY A 208 11.58 6.56 10.31
CA GLY A 208 10.81 5.77 11.28
C GLY A 208 10.29 4.46 10.69
N ILE A 209 9.77 4.47 9.45
CA ILE A 209 9.36 3.24 8.75
C ILE A 209 10.55 2.29 8.62
N ARG A 210 11.72 2.77 8.16
CA ARG A 210 12.90 1.92 8.01
C ARG A 210 13.39 1.35 9.34
N ALA A 211 13.39 2.15 10.41
CA ALA A 211 13.74 1.67 11.73
C ALA A 211 12.80 0.55 12.20
N LEU A 212 11.49 0.68 11.99
CA LEU A 212 10.52 -0.36 12.35
C LEU A 212 10.77 -1.66 11.58
N ILE A 213 11.07 -1.58 10.28
CA ILE A 213 11.43 -2.74 9.46
C ILE A 213 12.64 -3.50 10.04
N GLU A 214 13.65 -2.78 10.53
CA GLU A 214 14.86 -3.42 11.08
C GLU A 214 14.66 -3.96 12.50
N ILE A 215 13.77 -3.34 13.29
CA ILE A 215 13.46 -3.79 14.66
C ILE A 215 12.55 -5.03 14.65
N PHE A 216 11.68 -5.16 13.64
CA PHE A 216 10.69 -6.23 13.52
C PHE A 216 10.87 -7.01 12.21
N PRO A 217 11.95 -7.80 12.06
CA PRO A 217 12.32 -8.40 10.77
C PRO A 217 11.57 -9.70 10.42
N THR A 218 10.88 -10.31 11.38
CA THR A 218 10.39 -11.71 11.33
C THR A 218 9.50 -12.03 10.13
N ALA A 219 8.65 -11.09 9.71
CA ALA A 219 7.74 -11.26 8.58
C ALA A 219 8.23 -10.58 7.30
N GLY A 220 9.50 -10.16 7.27
CA GLY A 220 10.04 -9.27 6.26
C GLY A 220 9.51 -7.84 6.38
N PRO A 221 9.84 -6.96 5.42
CA PRO A 221 9.47 -5.55 5.45
C PRO A 221 8.04 -5.32 4.96
N ALA A 222 7.05 -6.02 5.53
CA ALA A 222 5.65 -5.84 5.16
C ALA A 222 5.07 -4.61 5.87
N MET A 223 4.61 -4.74 7.12
CA MET A 223 3.75 -3.74 7.82
C MET A 223 2.61 -3.18 6.94
N ASN A 224 2.28 -3.91 5.88
CA ASN A 224 1.54 -3.41 4.72
C ASN A 224 0.94 -4.62 4.00
N PRO A 225 -0.36 -4.89 4.19
CA PRO A 225 -1.02 -6.05 3.61
C PRO A 225 -0.88 -6.14 2.08
N MET A 226 -0.81 -4.99 1.39
CA MET A 226 -0.64 -4.94 -0.05
C MET A 226 0.72 -5.48 -0.49
N LEU A 227 1.81 -5.11 0.19
CA LEU A 227 3.16 -5.53 -0.17
C LEU A 227 3.30 -7.05 -0.07
N ALA A 228 2.88 -7.62 1.06
CA ALA A 228 2.93 -9.06 1.28
C ALA A 228 2.06 -9.82 0.29
N THR A 229 0.82 -9.38 0.05
CA THR A 229 -0.11 -10.08 -0.85
C THR A 229 0.34 -10.00 -2.31
N ALA A 230 0.74 -8.81 -2.77
CA ALA A 230 1.17 -8.65 -4.16
C ALA A 230 2.50 -9.38 -4.42
N TRP A 231 3.41 -9.39 -3.43
CA TRP A 231 4.61 -10.21 -3.49
C TRP A 231 4.26 -11.70 -3.50
N ALA A 232 3.49 -12.22 -2.54
CA ALA A 232 3.16 -13.64 -2.49
C ALA A 232 2.40 -14.12 -3.74
N THR A 233 1.58 -13.24 -4.34
CA THR A 233 0.87 -13.54 -5.60
C THR A 233 1.80 -13.70 -6.79
N PHE A 234 2.89 -12.92 -6.85
CA PHE A 234 3.77 -12.86 -8.03
C PHE A 234 5.18 -13.44 -7.79
N GLY A 235 5.84 -13.05 -6.71
CA GLY A 235 7.20 -13.42 -6.32
C GLY A 235 7.41 -14.93 -6.10
N THR A 236 6.35 -15.69 -5.84
CA THR A 236 6.38 -17.17 -5.68
C THR A 236 6.31 -17.93 -7.01
N GLY A 237 6.16 -17.23 -8.15
CA GLY A 237 6.13 -17.83 -9.49
C GLY A 237 4.80 -18.49 -9.88
N ASN A 238 3.81 -18.52 -8.99
CA ASN A 238 2.54 -19.23 -9.21
C ASN A 238 1.41 -18.35 -9.75
N SER A 239 1.56 -17.01 -9.75
CA SER A 239 0.55 -16.05 -10.23
C SER A 239 -0.85 -16.26 -9.64
N GLN A 240 -0.92 -16.75 -8.41
CA GLN A 240 -2.14 -17.08 -7.68
C GLN A 240 -2.13 -16.38 -6.34
N PHE A 241 -3.30 -15.96 -5.86
CA PHE A 241 -3.40 -15.43 -4.51
C PHE A 241 -3.00 -16.49 -3.49
N PRO A 242 -2.46 -16.09 -2.32
CA PRO A 242 -2.11 -17.03 -1.25
C PRO A 242 -3.32 -17.89 -0.87
N GLU A 243 -3.13 -19.21 -0.83
CA GLU A 243 -4.17 -20.15 -0.40
C GLU A 243 -4.11 -20.42 1.10
N ASP A 244 -2.92 -20.26 1.69
CA ASP A 244 -2.69 -20.46 3.11
C ASP A 244 -3.30 -19.32 3.95
N MET A 245 -3.95 -19.70 5.06
CA MET A 245 -4.61 -18.77 5.96
C MET A 245 -3.63 -18.03 6.86
N ASP A 246 -2.47 -18.60 7.17
CA ASP A 246 -1.47 -17.92 8.01
C ASP A 246 -0.94 -16.68 7.32
N HIS A 247 -0.82 -16.68 5.99
CA HIS A 247 -0.55 -15.45 5.21
C HIS A 247 -1.53 -14.32 5.56
N TYR A 248 -2.84 -14.59 5.56
CA TYR A 248 -3.85 -13.57 5.84
C TYR A 248 -3.91 -13.20 7.33
N ILE A 249 -3.67 -14.16 8.22
CA ILE A 249 -3.59 -13.88 9.66
C ILE A 249 -2.41 -12.94 9.95
N VAL A 250 -1.23 -13.25 9.42
CA VAL A 250 0.00 -12.47 9.66
C VAL A 250 -0.05 -11.12 8.94
N TYR A 251 -0.40 -11.09 7.65
CA TYR A 251 -0.23 -9.86 6.86
C TYR A 251 -1.48 -9.01 6.70
N TRP A 252 -2.69 -9.52 7.00
CA TRP A 252 -3.91 -8.72 6.98
C TRP A 252 -4.50 -8.51 8.37
N LEU A 253 -4.68 -9.59 9.14
CA LEU A 253 -5.32 -9.50 10.44
C LEU A 253 -4.42 -8.78 11.46
N ALA A 254 -3.13 -9.12 11.56
CA ALA A 254 -2.22 -8.46 12.51
C ALA A 254 -2.09 -6.95 12.23
N PRO A 255 -1.74 -6.49 11.01
CA PRO A 255 -1.69 -5.06 10.69
C PRO A 255 -3.05 -4.37 10.84
N GLY A 256 -4.15 -5.07 10.49
CA GLY A 256 -5.50 -4.54 10.61
C GLY A 256 -5.91 -4.28 12.06
N LEU A 257 -5.71 -5.26 12.95
CA LEU A 257 -5.96 -5.13 14.38
C LEU A 257 -5.08 -4.04 15.01
N ALA A 258 -3.80 -3.99 14.63
CA ALA A 258 -2.88 -2.96 15.08
C ALA A 258 -3.34 -1.56 14.68
N ALA A 259 -3.77 -1.38 13.43
CA ALA A 259 -4.27 -0.10 12.92
C ALA A 259 -5.54 0.37 13.65
N VAL A 260 -6.48 -0.55 13.89
CA VAL A 260 -7.72 -0.26 14.65
C VAL A 260 -7.38 0.09 16.10
N LEU A 261 -6.52 -0.67 16.76
CA LEU A 261 -6.12 -0.42 18.14
C LEU A 261 -5.40 0.92 18.28
N ALA A 262 -4.44 1.23 17.41
CA ALA A 262 -3.75 2.51 17.42
C ALA A 262 -4.72 3.67 17.20
N SER A 263 -5.70 3.50 16.29
CA SER A 263 -6.76 4.48 16.05
C SER A 263 -7.65 4.70 17.27
N LEU A 264 -8.01 3.62 17.99
CA LEU A 264 -8.75 3.72 19.25
C LEU A 264 -7.94 4.49 20.30
N CYS A 265 -6.66 4.16 20.48
CA CYS A 265 -5.77 4.88 21.39
C CYS A 265 -5.68 6.37 21.03
N TRP A 266 -5.58 6.68 19.75
CA TRP A 266 -5.54 8.06 19.27
C TRP A 266 -6.86 8.80 19.51
N ALA A 267 -8.00 8.17 19.22
CA ALA A 267 -9.32 8.75 19.47
C ALA A 267 -9.54 9.05 20.96
N LEU A 268 -9.12 8.15 21.86
CA LEU A 268 -9.14 8.37 23.32
C LEU A 268 -8.21 9.51 23.75
N TYR A 269 -7.06 9.66 23.09
CA TYR A 269 -6.09 10.71 23.39
C TYR A 269 -6.57 12.10 22.91
N ASP A 270 -6.89 12.26 21.62
CA ASP A 270 -7.17 13.55 20.99
C ASP A 270 -8.67 13.93 21.03
N GLY A 271 -9.56 12.95 21.21
CA GLY A 271 -11.01 13.16 21.31
C GLY A 271 -11.71 13.30 19.96
N GLY A 272 -11.22 12.57 18.95
CA GLY A 272 -11.84 12.46 17.63
C GLY A 272 -12.88 11.32 17.54
N PRO A 273 -13.60 11.20 16.41
CA PRO A 273 -14.51 10.09 16.19
C PRO A 273 -13.73 8.78 16.01
N PHE A 274 -14.36 7.67 16.41
CA PHE A 274 -13.91 6.31 16.14
C PHE A 274 -15.06 5.54 15.48
N PHE A 275 -14.91 5.16 14.20
CA PHE A 275 -15.96 4.62 13.34
C PHE A 275 -17.25 5.46 13.34
N GLY A 276 -17.12 6.78 13.41
CA GLY A 276 -18.25 7.71 13.46
C GLY A 276 -18.88 7.88 14.85
N PHE A 277 -18.43 7.14 15.85
CA PHE A 277 -18.90 7.28 17.23
C PHE A 277 -18.00 8.21 18.04
N THR A 278 -18.59 8.93 18.99
CA THR A 278 -17.83 9.65 20.03
C THR A 278 -17.65 8.70 21.20
N LEU A 279 -16.40 8.52 21.65
CA LEU A 279 -16.11 7.64 22.77
C LEU A 279 -16.57 8.27 24.10
N PRO A 280 -17.13 7.48 25.03
CA PRO A 280 -17.58 7.97 26.33
C PRO A 280 -16.41 8.32 27.28
N ILE A 281 -15.18 7.96 26.90
CA ILE A 281 -13.94 8.18 27.67
C ILE A 281 -12.99 9.00 26.79
N GLY A 282 -12.31 9.99 27.38
CA GLY A 282 -11.43 10.94 26.69
C GLY A 282 -12.16 12.23 26.25
N PRO A 283 -11.47 13.20 25.61
CA PRO A 283 -10.03 13.21 25.33
C PRO A 283 -9.17 13.30 26.60
N PHE A 284 -8.08 12.55 26.64
CA PHE A 284 -7.05 12.70 27.69
C PHE A 284 -6.16 13.93 27.46
N LYS A 285 -6.00 14.36 26.20
CA LYS A 285 -5.30 15.59 25.85
C LYS A 285 -6.15 16.80 26.25
N LYS A 286 -5.62 17.64 27.14
CA LYS A 286 -6.27 18.89 27.52
C LYS A 286 -6.36 19.81 26.29
N LYS A 287 -7.58 20.16 25.88
CA LYS A 287 -7.78 21.18 24.84
C LYS A 287 -7.46 22.55 25.44
N PRO A 288 -6.71 23.41 24.74
CA PRO A 288 -6.49 24.78 25.20
C PRO A 288 -7.84 25.47 25.37
N ALA A 289 -7.97 26.30 26.40
CA ALA A 289 -9.18 27.07 26.64
C ALA A 289 -9.51 27.89 25.38
N PRO A 290 -10.78 27.95 24.96
CA PRO A 290 -11.17 28.80 23.84
C PRO A 290 -10.72 30.23 24.15
N VAL A 291 -9.87 30.78 23.28
CA VAL A 291 -9.48 32.19 23.37
C VAL A 291 -10.76 33.00 23.16
N GLU A 292 -11.22 33.68 24.21
CA GLU A 292 -12.29 34.66 24.12
C GLU A 292 -11.92 35.62 22.99
N LYS A 293 -12.68 35.58 21.88
CA LYS A 293 -12.54 36.60 20.85
C LYS A 293 -12.99 37.90 21.50
N ASP A 294 -12.01 38.73 21.81
CA ASP A 294 -12.21 40.08 22.33
C ASP A 294 -12.97 40.86 21.23
N ASP A 295 -14.30 40.88 21.32
CA ASP A 295 -15.21 41.66 20.47
C ASP A 295 -15.04 43.16 20.76
N LYS A 296 -13.83 43.68 20.55
CA LYS A 296 -13.53 45.10 20.65
C LYS A 296 -13.85 45.78 19.33
N LYS A 297 -15.09 46.29 19.31
CA LYS A 297 -15.52 47.58 18.74
C LYS A 297 -14.94 47.96 17.37
N LYS A 298 -15.70 47.68 16.31
CA LYS A 298 -15.81 48.62 15.19
C LYS A 298 -16.86 49.68 15.52
N THR A 299 -16.41 50.73 16.19
CA THR A 299 -17.06 52.04 16.17
C THR A 299 -15.99 53.08 15.84
N SER A 300 -15.87 53.38 14.55
CA SER A 300 -15.58 54.72 14.00
C SER A 300 -15.94 54.72 12.52
#